data_AF-C5BA34-F1
#
_entry.id   AF-C5BA34-F1
#
_cell.length_a   1.000
_cell.length_b   1.000
_cell.length_c   1.000
_cell.angle_alpha   90.00
_cell.angle_beta   90.00
_cell.angle_gamma   90.00
#
_symmetry.space_group_name_H-M   'P 1'
#
loop_
_entity.id
_entity.type
_entity.pdbx_description
1 polymer ?
#
loop_
_entity_poly.entity_id
_entity_poly.type
_entity_poly.pdbx_seq_one_letter_code
_entity_poly.pdbx_strand_id
1 'polypeptide(L)'
;MPAAYGEVTSGEADTFSAQWQFRKLQTLIMVNYYRYAPGVQQEYQRLESRFSDLQKAMESEYIKIYQEDMVEADRLLQRFGEQVFAEALETTQTLTNRLFTQLAQDVNAKYLFAGA
;
A
#
# COMPACT_ATOMS: atom_id res chain seq x y z
N MET A 1 -11.07 -7.09 -6.81
CA MET A 1 -10.60 -6.08 -5.82
C MET A 1 -10.48 -6.75 -4.46
N PRO A 2 -9.37 -6.56 -3.71
CA PRO A 2 -9.20 -7.16 -2.38
C PRO A 2 -10.32 -6.77 -1.41
N ALA A 3 -10.78 -7.72 -0.60
CA ALA A 3 -11.88 -7.52 0.35
C ALA A 3 -11.63 -6.37 1.33
N ALA A 4 -10.35 -6.10 1.68
CA ALA A 4 -9.93 -4.98 2.51
C ALA A 4 -10.47 -3.61 2.05
N TYR A 5 -10.68 -3.40 0.74
CA TYR A 5 -11.21 -2.14 0.20
C TYR A 5 -12.74 -2.02 0.31
N GLY A 6 -13.45 -3.13 0.50
CA GLY A 6 -14.91 -3.16 0.66
C GLY A 6 -15.35 -3.23 2.13
N GLU A 7 -14.42 -3.31 3.07
CA GLU A 7 -14.73 -3.47 4.48
C GLU A 7 -15.36 -2.20 5.06
N VAL A 8 -16.53 -2.35 5.68
CA VAL A 8 -17.21 -1.26 6.39
C VAL A 8 -16.65 -1.17 7.80
N THR A 9 -15.98 -0.06 8.11
CA THR A 9 -15.35 0.12 9.43
C THR A 9 -16.35 0.62 10.48
N SER A 10 -16.21 0.16 11.72
CA SER A 10 -16.99 0.62 12.88
C SER A 10 -16.55 2.00 13.42
N GLY A 11 -15.52 2.61 12.84
CA GLY A 11 -14.87 3.83 13.33
C GLY A 11 -13.70 3.57 14.29
N GLU A 12 -13.47 2.32 14.69
CA GLU A 12 -12.30 1.90 15.46
C GLU A 12 -11.18 1.39 14.55
N ALA A 13 -9.93 1.51 15.01
CA ALA A 13 -8.77 1.08 14.24
C ALA A 13 -8.71 -0.45 14.13
N ASP A 14 -8.65 -0.95 12.89
CA ASP A 14 -8.52 -2.38 12.60
C ASP A 14 -7.26 -2.69 11.77
N THR A 15 -6.94 -3.97 11.60
CA THR A 15 -5.75 -4.43 10.85
C THR A 15 -6.05 -4.85 9.41
N PHE A 16 -7.31 -4.92 9.01
CA PHE A 16 -7.75 -5.52 7.76
C PHE A 16 -8.18 -4.49 6.72
N SER A 17 -8.99 -3.50 7.09
CA SER A 17 -9.54 -2.51 6.17
C SER A 17 -8.43 -1.66 5.56
N ALA A 18 -8.53 -1.43 4.25
CA ALA A 18 -7.59 -0.60 3.51
C ALA A 18 -7.51 0.81 4.14
N GLN A 19 -8.66 1.36 4.53
CA GLN A 19 -8.75 2.67 5.18
C GLN A 19 -7.85 2.77 6.41
N TRP A 20 -7.90 1.79 7.33
CA TRP A 20 -7.07 1.82 8.53
C TRP A 20 -5.61 1.46 8.27
N GLN A 21 -5.32 0.59 7.30
CA GLN A 21 -3.95 0.31 6.90
C GLN A 21 -3.23 1.59 6.43
N PHE A 22 -3.84 2.36 5.52
CA PHE A 22 -3.26 3.64 5.06
C PHE A 22 -3.20 4.69 6.17
N ARG A 23 -4.25 4.80 6.99
CA ARG A 23 -4.30 5.78 8.09
C ARG A 23 -3.24 5.52 9.17
N LYS A 24 -2.94 4.25 9.47
CA LYS A 24 -1.87 3.88 10.39
C LYS A 24 -0.51 4.34 9.88
N LEU A 25 -0.20 4.08 8.62
CA LEU A 25 1.04 4.56 8.00
C LEU A 25 1.14 6.09 8.07
N GLN A 26 0.09 6.80 7.64
CA GLN A 26 0.03 8.26 7.70
C GLN A 26 0.28 8.78 9.12
N THR A 27 -0.37 8.17 10.11
CA THR A 27 -0.24 8.58 11.52
C THR A 27 1.19 8.39 12.01
N LEU A 28 1.85 7.27 11.69
CA LEU A 28 3.24 7.01 12.06
C LEU A 28 4.21 8.01 11.42
N ILE A 29 4.01 8.36 10.14
CA ILE A 29 4.83 9.38 9.47
C ILE A 29 4.76 10.70 10.23
N MET A 30 3.57 11.11 10.67
CA MET A 30 3.37 12.39 11.35
C MET A 30 4.06 12.48 12.72
N VAL A 31 4.40 11.36 13.37
CA VAL A 31 5.14 11.37 14.63
C VAL A 31 6.53 12.01 14.48
N ASN A 32 7.19 11.80 13.34
CA ASN A 32 8.44 12.46 12.99
C ASN A 32 8.53 12.63 11.47
N TYR A 33 7.78 13.62 10.96
CA TYR A 33 7.60 13.83 9.53
C TYR A 33 8.93 13.94 8.77
N TYR A 34 9.84 14.79 9.23
CA TYR A 34 11.11 15.03 8.55
C TYR A 34 12.00 13.78 8.46
N ARG A 35 11.90 12.88 9.44
CA ARG A 35 12.64 11.62 9.42
C ARG A 35 12.00 10.57 8.52
N TYR A 36 10.68 10.42 8.57
CA TYR A 36 9.99 9.28 7.98
C TYR A 36 9.44 9.56 6.58
N ALA A 37 8.98 10.78 6.30
CA ALA A 37 8.34 11.12 5.04
C ALA A 37 9.22 10.87 3.80
N PRO A 38 10.52 11.21 3.78
CA PRO A 38 11.34 11.02 2.58
C PRO A 38 11.41 9.56 2.12
N GLY A 39 11.58 8.61 3.06
CA GLY A 39 11.64 7.19 2.75
C GLY A 39 10.30 6.64 2.24
N VAL A 40 9.19 7.06 2.86
CA VAL A 40 7.85 6.66 2.41
C VAL A 40 7.55 7.21 1.01
N GLN A 41 7.82 8.50 0.77
CA GLN A 41 7.60 9.13 -0.53
C GLN A 41 8.41 8.43 -1.63
N GLN A 42 9.65 8.06 -1.35
CA GLN A 42 10.49 7.33 -2.30
C GLN A 42 9.87 5.96 -2.67
N GLU A 43 9.37 5.20 -1.71
CA GLU A 43 8.78 3.88 -2.01
C GLU A 43 7.44 4.02 -2.75
N TYR A 44 6.60 5.00 -2.41
CA TYR A 44 5.38 5.26 -3.19
C TYR A 44 5.67 5.75 -4.61
N GLN A 45 6.71 6.57 -4.82
CA GLN A 45 7.13 6.96 -6.17
C GLN A 45 7.54 5.74 -7.02
N ARG A 46 8.23 4.76 -6.42
CA ARG A 46 8.57 3.51 -7.10
C ARG A 46 7.32 2.70 -7.43
N LEU A 47 6.38 2.62 -6.49
CA LEU A 47 5.11 1.92 -6.68
C LEU A 47 4.29 2.57 -7.80
N GLU A 48 4.20 3.90 -7.84
CA GLU A 48 3.53 4.66 -8.90
C GLU A 48 4.14 4.41 -10.28
N SER A 49 5.49 4.41 -10.37
CA SER A 49 6.18 4.06 -11.62
C SER A 49 5.84 2.64 -12.07
N ARG A 50 5.86 1.68 -11.14
CA ARG A 50 5.49 0.29 -11.44
C ARG A 50 4.04 0.17 -11.90
N PHE A 51 3.10 0.88 -11.26
CA PHE A 51 1.70 0.87 -11.68
C PHE A 51 1.50 1.49 -13.06
N SER A 52 2.26 2.54 -13.39
CA SER A 52 2.23 3.12 -14.74
C SER A 52 2.67 2.11 -15.80
N ASP A 53 3.71 1.32 -15.53
CA ASP A 53 4.20 0.30 -16.46
C ASP A 53 3.20 -0.87 -16.59
N LEU A 54 2.63 -1.33 -15.48
CA LEU A 54 1.56 -2.35 -15.48
C LEU A 54 0.33 -1.87 -16.24
N GLN A 55 -0.07 -0.61 -16.07
CA GLN A 55 -1.22 -0.04 -16.77
C GLN A 55 -0.98 -0.03 -18.28
N LYS A 56 0.18 0.45 -18.75
CA LYS A 56 0.53 0.45 -20.18
C LYS A 56 0.53 -0.95 -20.78
N ALA A 57 1.08 -1.92 -20.06
CA ALA A 57 1.10 -3.32 -20.50
C ALA A 57 -0.32 -3.90 -20.60
N MET A 58 -1.15 -3.64 -19.60
CA MET A 58 -2.56 -4.04 -19.58
C MET A 58 -3.34 -3.39 -20.73
N GLU A 59 -3.23 -2.07 -20.93
CA GLU A 59 -3.93 -1.34 -21.99
C GLU A 59 -3.56 -1.86 -23.39
N SER A 60 -2.26 -2.10 -23.61
CA SER A 60 -1.78 -2.64 -24.88
C SER A 60 -2.34 -4.03 -25.18
N GLU A 61 -2.57 -4.85 -24.16
CA GLU A 61 -3.12 -6.20 -24.34
C GLU A 61 -4.64 -6.15 -24.48
N TYR A 62 -5.31 -5.31 -23.70
CA TYR A 62 -6.75 -5.10 -23.75
C TYR A 62 -7.24 -4.75 -25.15
N ILE A 63 -6.56 -3.81 -25.83
CA ILE A 63 -6.93 -3.36 -27.18
C ILE A 63 -6.91 -4.50 -28.20
N LYS A 64 -6.00 -5.47 -28.06
CA LYS A 64 -5.90 -6.61 -28.98
C LYS A 64 -7.05 -7.59 -28.80
N ILE A 65 -7.44 -7.85 -27.55
CA ILE A 65 -8.39 -8.92 -27.22
C ILE A 65 -9.83 -8.44 -27.13
N TYR A 66 -10.09 -7.14 -26.90
CA TYR A 66 -11.43 -6.63 -26.62
C TYR A 66 -12.46 -6.92 -27.72
N GLN A 67 -12.06 -6.81 -28.99
CA GLN A 67 -12.97 -7.06 -30.12
C GLN A 67 -13.22 -8.55 -30.38
N GLU A 68 -12.33 -9.42 -29.90
CA GLU A 68 -12.37 -10.87 -30.15
C GLU A 68 -12.98 -11.64 -28.99
N ASP A 69 -12.62 -11.27 -27.75
CA ASP A 69 -13.05 -11.91 -26.52
C ASP A 69 -13.21 -10.87 -25.39
N MET A 70 -14.43 -10.34 -25.27
CA MET A 70 -14.78 -9.38 -24.21
C MET A 70 -14.65 -9.98 -22.80
N VAL A 71 -14.89 -11.28 -22.64
CA VAL A 71 -14.81 -11.94 -21.32
C VAL A 71 -13.36 -11.97 -20.85
N GLU A 72 -12.42 -12.29 -21.73
CA GLU A 72 -11.01 -12.26 -21.39
C GLU A 72 -10.48 -10.83 -21.21
N ALA A 73 -10.99 -9.86 -21.96
CA ALA A 73 -10.69 -8.45 -21.78
C ALA A 73 -11.11 -7.94 -20.38
N ASP A 74 -12.30 -8.32 -19.90
CA ASP A 74 -12.76 -7.98 -18.56
C ASP A 74 -11.93 -8.66 -17.47
N ARG A 75 -11.55 -9.92 -17.67
CA ARG A 75 -10.64 -10.62 -16.74
C ARG A 75 -9.27 -9.97 -16.66
N LEU A 76 -8.75 -9.47 -17.77
CA LEU A 76 -7.49 -8.73 -17.80
C LEU A 76 -7.57 -7.46 -16.93
N LEU A 77 -8.64 -6.68 -17.06
CA LEU A 77 -8.89 -5.51 -16.21
C LEU A 77 -9.00 -5.90 -14.73
N GLN A 78 -9.73 -6.97 -14.44
CA GLN A 78 -9.89 -7.46 -13.07
C GLN A 78 -8.55 -7.87 -12.44
N ARG A 79 -7.72 -8.64 -13.16
CA ARG A 79 -6.40 -9.06 -12.69
C ARG A 79 -5.48 -7.87 -12.43
N PHE A 80 -5.47 -6.89 -13.35
CA PHE A 80 -4.71 -5.66 -13.17
C PHE A 80 -5.14 -4.91 -11.90
N GLY A 81 -6.45 -4.72 -11.71
CA GLY A 81 -6.97 -4.06 -10.51
C GLY A 81 -6.63 -4.81 -9.23
N GLU A 82 -6.80 -6.13 -9.22
CA GLU A 82 -6.43 -6.99 -8.08
C GLU A 82 -4.95 -6.88 -7.72
N GLN A 83 -4.06 -6.89 -8.72
CA GLN A 83 -2.63 -6.74 -8.53
C GLN A 83 -2.27 -5.36 -7.94
N VAL A 84 -2.75 -4.27 -8.55
CA VAL A 84 -2.46 -2.90 -8.10
C VAL A 84 -2.92 -2.67 -6.66
N PHE A 85 -4.14 -3.12 -6.34
CA PHE A 85 -4.69 -2.97 -4.99
C PHE A 85 -3.95 -3.84 -3.96
N ALA A 86 -3.56 -5.07 -4.31
CA ALA A 86 -2.80 -5.93 -3.40
C ALA A 86 -1.41 -5.34 -3.11
N GLU A 87 -0.69 -4.91 -4.14
CA GLU A 87 0.66 -4.34 -3.99
C GLU A 87 0.65 -3.02 -3.19
N ALA A 88 -0.41 -2.21 -3.32
CA ALA A 88 -0.58 -1.00 -2.52
C ALA A 88 -0.74 -1.31 -1.03
N LEU A 89 -1.54 -2.31 -0.68
CA LEU A 89 -1.71 -2.74 0.72
C LEU A 89 -0.41 -3.35 1.27
N GLU A 90 0.26 -4.20 0.49
CA GLU A 90 1.53 -4.82 0.88
C GLU A 90 2.63 -3.77 1.14
N THR A 91 2.77 -2.80 0.23
CA THR A 91 3.70 -1.69 0.38
C THR A 91 3.40 -0.89 1.65
N THR A 92 2.13 -0.59 1.90
CA THR A 92 1.67 0.14 3.08
C THR A 92 1.98 -0.61 4.37
N GLN A 93 1.71 -1.92 4.41
CA GLN A 93 1.99 -2.76 5.56
C GLN A 93 3.49 -2.85 5.85
N THR A 94 4.30 -3.04 4.81
CA THR A 94 5.76 -3.09 4.89
C THR A 94 6.33 -1.79 5.46
N LEU A 95 5.90 -0.65 4.92
CA LEU A 95 6.31 0.67 5.39
C LEU A 95 5.87 0.92 6.84
N THR A 96 4.63 0.55 7.18
CA THR A 96 4.10 0.68 8.55
C THR A 96 4.98 -0.08 9.55
N ASN A 97 5.30 -1.34 9.27
CA ASN A 97 6.14 -2.17 10.14
C ASN A 97 7.56 -1.62 10.25
N ARG A 98 8.14 -1.14 9.14
CA ARG A 98 9.46 -0.51 9.13
C ARG A 98 9.48 0.75 10.01
N LEU A 99 8.51 1.66 9.85
CA LEU A 99 8.44 2.89 10.65
C LEU A 99 8.18 2.59 12.13
N PHE A 100 7.31 1.62 12.43
CA PHE A 100 7.05 1.22 13.80
C PHE A 100 8.32 0.66 14.47
N THR A 101 9.11 -0.12 13.74
CA THR A 101 10.41 -0.62 14.22
C THR A 101 11.38 0.52 14.53
N GLN A 102 11.48 1.50 13.63
CA GLN A 102 12.32 2.69 13.84
C GLN A 102 11.85 3.52 15.05
N LEU A 103 10.53 3.69 15.20
CA LEU A 103 9.95 4.40 16.34
C LEU A 103 10.26 3.68 17.66
N ALA A 104 10.15 2.36 17.70
CA ALA A 104 10.49 1.57 18.88
C ALA A 104 11.97 1.73 19.27
N GLN A 105 12.88 1.71 18.29
CA GLN A 105 14.31 1.95 18.49
C GLN A 105 14.58 3.36 19.04
N ASP A 106 13.95 4.39 18.44
CA ASP A 106 14.09 5.78 18.88
C ASP A 106 13.57 5.99 20.31
N VAL A 107 12.44 5.39 20.65
CA VAL A 107 11.87 5.43 22.01
C VAL A 107 12.80 4.74 23.00
N ASN A 108 13.31 3.56 22.67
CA ASN A 108 14.24 2.84 23.54
C ASN A 108 15.54 3.63 23.79
N ALA A 109 16.10 4.23 22.74
CA ALA A 109 17.29 5.08 22.85
C ALA A 109 17.04 6.34 23.68
N LYS A 110 15.86 6.95 23.56
CA LYS A 110 15.50 8.18 24.29
C LYS A 110 15.26 7.95 25.77
N TYR A 111 14.59 6.86 26.12
CA TYR A 111 14.16 6.59 27.50
C TYR A 111 15.03 5.57 28.23
N LEU A 112 16.09 5.02 27.59
CA LEU A 112 17.02 4.05 28.15
C LEU A 112 16.29 3.04 29.05
N PHE A 113 15.38 2.26 28.45
CA PHE A 113 14.81 1.12 29.16
C PHE A 113 15.94 0.10 29.39
N ALA A 114 16.55 0.14 30.58
CA ALA A 114 17.66 -0.73 30.97
C ALA A 114 17.25 -2.19 31.24
N GLY A 115 16.07 -2.62 30.77
CA GLY A 115 15.48 -3.91 31.11
C GLY A 115 14.57 -4.43 29.99
N ALA A 116 15.19 -4.87 28.89
CA ALA A 116 14.65 -5.85 27.95
C ALA A 116 15.81 -6.68 27.41
#